data_AF-A0A344LPC7-F1
#
_entry.id   AF-A0A344LPC7-F1
#
_cell.length_a   1.000
_cell.length_b   1.000
_cell.length_c   1.000
_cell.angle_alpha   90.00
_cell.angle_beta   90.00
_cell.angle_gamma   90.00
#
_symmetry.space_group_name_H-M   'P 1'
#
loop_
_entity.id
_entity.type
_entity.pdbx_description
1 polymer ?
#
loop_
_entity_poly.entity_id
_entity_poly.type
_entity_poly.pdbx_seq_one_letter_code
_entity_poly.pdbx_strand_id
1 'polypeptide(L)'
;MGLPELKEKIINQLDLADERVLRIVSSVFDNYLNEIVSYDSEGNPLSLSEYHNRVEEGLDDIKYNRIISKEDLSKEMQDWDNE
;
A
#
# COMPACT_ATOMS: atom_id res chain seq x y z
N MET A 1 -5.49 25.99 16.78
CA MET A 1 -4.13 25.48 16.61
C MET A 1 -3.92 25.22 15.13
N GLY A 2 -2.95 25.87 14.52
CA GLY A 2 -2.48 25.54 13.18
C GLY A 2 -1.71 24.23 13.17
N LEU A 3 -1.49 23.68 11.97
CA LEU A 3 -0.68 22.47 11.75
C LEU A 3 0.71 22.50 12.43
N PRO A 4 1.47 23.61 12.40
CA PRO A 4 2.79 23.66 13.04
C PRO A 4 2.72 23.50 14.56
N GLU A 5 1.76 24.19 15.20
CA GLU A 5 1.57 24.19 16.65
C GLU A 5 1.12 22.82 17.16
N LEU A 6 0.29 22.13 16.37
CA LEU A 6 -0.15 20.76 16.68
C LEU A 6 1.03 19.78 16.60
N LYS A 7 1.90 19.92 15.60
CA LYS A 7 3.09 19.08 15.43
C LYS A 7 4.05 19.24 16.61
N GLU A 8 4.38 20.47 17.00
CA GLU A 8 5.26 20.72 18.15
C GLU A 8 4.68 20.17 19.46
N LYS A 9 3.37 20.32 19.66
CA LYS A 9 2.71 19.77 20.85
C LYS A 9 2.84 18.25 20.93
N ILE A 10 2.65 17.53 19.82
CA ILE A 10 2.76 16.07 19.79
C ILE A 10 4.20 15.64 20.08
N ILE A 11 5.20 16.29 19.47
CA ILE A 11 6.62 15.99 19.72
C ILE A 11 6.95 16.12 21.20
N ASN A 12 6.58 17.25 21.83
CA ASN A 12 6.81 17.47 23.26
C ASN A 12 6.12 16.44 24.15
N GLN A 13 4.92 15.97 23.75
CA GLN A 13 4.20 14.94 24.49
C GLN A 13 4.87 13.56 24.36
N LEU A 14 5.51 13.26 23.23
CA LEU A 14 6.23 12.01 23.01
C LEU A 14 7.56 11.96 23.76
N ASP A 15 8.28 13.08 23.86
CA ASP A 15 9.55 13.16 24.59
C ASP A 15 9.39 12.87 26.10
N LEU A 16 8.21 13.16 26.66
CA LEU A 16 7.87 12.93 28.06
C LEU A 16 6.99 11.70 28.28
N ALA A 17 6.67 10.96 27.21
CA ALA A 17 5.74 9.83 27.27
C ALA A 17 6.37 8.60 27.96
N ASP A 18 5.52 7.86 28.67
CA ASP A 18 5.88 6.53 29.15
C ASP A 18 5.82 5.48 28.02
N GLU A 19 6.40 4.31 28.27
CA GLU A 19 6.44 3.20 27.31
C GLU A 19 5.05 2.79 26.82
N ARG A 20 4.03 2.88 27.70
CA ARG A 20 2.66 2.49 27.36
C ARG A 20 2.08 3.44 26.31
N VAL A 21 2.25 4.74 26.49
CA VAL A 21 1.80 5.74 25.51
C VAL A 21 2.53 5.55 24.19
N LEU A 22 3.86 5.35 24.22
CA LEU A 22 4.65 5.11 23.01
C LEU A 22 4.20 3.86 22.24
N ARG A 23 3.87 2.76 22.94
CA ARG A 23 3.34 1.54 22.31
C ARG A 23 1.98 1.76 21.65
N ILE A 24 1.09 2.52 22.29
CA ILE A 24 -0.21 2.86 21.72
C ILE A 24 -0.03 3.70 20.46
N VAL A 25 0.82 4.73 20.53
CA VAL A 25 1.09 5.61 19.38
C VAL A 25 1.71 4.84 18.23
N SER A 26 2.68 3.95 18.49
CA SER A 26 3.25 3.04 17.48
C SER A 26 2.15 2.21 16.83
N SER A 27 1.30 1.55 17.62
CA SER A 27 0.18 0.77 17.10
C SER A 27 -0.77 1.62 16.26
N VAL A 28 -1.07 2.87 16.66
CA VAL A 28 -1.93 3.76 15.88
C VAL A 28 -1.28 4.09 14.54
N PHE A 29 0.02 4.40 14.51
CA PHE A 29 0.72 4.63 13.25
C PHE A 29 0.77 3.37 12.39
N ASP A 30 1.07 2.20 12.97
CA ASP A 30 1.11 0.94 12.25
C ASP A 30 -0.27 0.61 11.63
N ASN A 31 -1.37 0.86 12.34
CA ASN A 31 -2.72 0.61 11.81
C ASN A 31 -3.17 1.70 10.82
N TYR A 32 -2.78 2.96 11.04
CA TYR A 32 -3.06 4.05 10.11
C TYR A 32 -2.28 3.90 8.80
N LEU A 33 -1.06 3.38 8.86
CA LEU A 33 -0.21 3.13 7.69
C LEU A 33 -0.58 1.81 6.98
N ASN A 34 -1.17 0.85 7.69
CA ASN A 34 -1.71 -0.40 7.12
C ASN A 34 -3.19 -0.28 6.71
N GLU A 35 -3.58 0.88 6.17
CA GLU A 35 -4.89 1.04 5.56
C GLU A 35 -5.02 0.12 4.33
N ILE A 36 -6.16 -0.56 4.22
CA ILE A 36 -6.51 -1.34 3.02
C ILE A 36 -6.96 -0.35 1.96
N VAL A 37 -6.20 -0.25 0.86
CA VAL A 37 -6.46 0.71 -0.21
C VAL A 37 -7.02 0.06 -1.48
N SER A 38 -6.90 -1.25 -1.61
CA SER A 38 -7.36 -2.00 -2.79
C SER A 38 -7.57 -3.48 -2.46
N TYR A 39 -8.04 -4.24 -3.45
CA TYR A 39 -8.17 -5.69 -3.39
C TYR A 39 -7.58 -6.30 -4.66
N ASP A 40 -7.00 -7.48 -4.54
CA ASP A 40 -6.54 -8.23 -5.72
C ASP A 40 -7.67 -8.98 -6.43
N SER A 41 -7.33 -9.68 -7.51
CA SER A 41 -8.27 -10.46 -8.32
C SER A 41 -8.93 -11.61 -7.56
N GLU A 42 -8.35 -12.06 -6.45
CA GLU A 42 -8.90 -13.09 -5.57
C GLU A 42 -9.68 -12.48 -4.38
N GLY A 43 -9.71 -11.16 -4.26
CA GLY A 43 -10.39 -10.43 -3.20
C GLY A 43 -9.57 -10.27 -1.92
N ASN A 44 -8.25 -10.54 -1.94
CA ASN A 44 -7.40 -10.28 -0.79
C ASN A 44 -7.14 -8.78 -0.65
N PRO A 45 -7.18 -8.23 0.58
CA PRO A 45 -6.91 -6.82 0.81
C PRO A 45 -5.45 -6.48 0.53
N LEU A 46 -5.23 -5.29 -0.04
CA LEU A 46 -3.91 -4.75 -0.32
C LEU A 46 -3.67 -3.51 0.53
N SER A 47 -2.56 -3.50 1.25
CA SER A 47 -2.04 -2.30 1.91
C SER A 47 -1.50 -1.30 0.88
N LEU A 48 -1.33 -0.05 1.31
CA LEU A 48 -0.73 0.99 0.48
C LEU A 48 0.66 0.60 -0.05
N SER A 49 1.49 -0.03 0.80
CA SER A 49 2.83 -0.47 0.40
C SER A 49 2.78 -1.57 -0.67
N GLU A 50 1.89 -2.55 -0.53
CA GLU A 50 1.74 -3.64 -1.51
C GLU A 50 1.21 -3.12 -2.84
N TYR A 51 0.26 -2.19 -2.80
CA TYR A 51 -0.25 -1.53 -3.98
C TYR A 51 0.86 -0.78 -4.74
N HIS A 52 1.70 -0.02 -4.03
CA HIS A 52 2.86 0.66 -4.64
C HIS A 52 3.83 -0.33 -5.29
N ASN A 53 4.14 -1.45 -4.62
CA ASN A 53 5.03 -2.46 -5.18
C ASN A 53 4.47 -3.04 -6.49
N ARG A 54 3.16 -3.31 -6.58
CA ARG A 54 2.53 -3.78 -7.83
C ARG A 54 2.60 -2.75 -8.96
N VAL A 55 2.46 -1.46 -8.63
CA VAL A 55 2.62 -0.40 -9.62
C VAL A 55 4.06 -0.35 -10.15
N GLU A 56 5.04 -0.45 -9.26
CA GLU A 56 6.46 -0.51 -9.65
C GLU A 56 6.78 -1.74 -10.50
N GLU A 57 6.23 -2.91 -10.17
CA GLU A 57 6.35 -4.12 -11.00
C GLU A 57 5.81 -3.90 -12.42
N GLY A 58 4.64 -3.27 -12.55
CA GLY A 58 4.06 -2.93 -13.86
C GLY A 58 4.91 -1.92 -14.64
N LEU A 59 5.55 -0.95 -13.96
CA LEU A 59 6.49 -0.03 -14.59
C LEU A 59 7.77 -0.74 -15.06
N ASP A 60 8.28 -1.70 -14.27
CA ASP A 60 9.41 -2.53 -14.65
C ASP A 60 9.06 -3.45 -15.83
N ASP A 61 7.85 -4.00 -15.90
CA ASP A 61 7.39 -4.77 -17.06
C ASP A 61 7.41 -3.94 -18.34
N ILE A 62 6.96 -2.68 -18.27
CA ILE A 62 7.07 -1.74 -19.40
C ILE A 62 8.53 -1.50 -19.76
N LYS A 63 9.40 -1.26 -18.77
CA LYS A 63 10.82 -0.98 -18.96
C LYS A 63 11.58 -2.16 -19.59
N TYR A 64 11.24 -3.39 -19.21
CA TYR A 64 11.84 -4.61 -19.75
C TYR A 64 11.08 -5.18 -20.97
N ASN A 65 10.15 -4.40 -21.53
CA ASN A 65 9.35 -4.76 -22.70
C ASN A 65 8.57 -6.09 -22.53
N ARG A 66 8.17 -6.41 -21.29
CA ARG A 66 7.26 -7.50 -20.91
C ARG A 66 5.81 -7.01 -21.02
N ILE A 67 5.42 -6.62 -22.23
CA ILE A 67 4.09 -6.09 -22.54
C ILE A 67 3.38 -7.00 -23.54
N ILE A 68 2.06 -7.07 -23.46
CA ILE A 68 1.23 -7.83 -24.39
C ILE A 68 0.22 -6.90 -25.06
N SER A 69 -0.11 -7.17 -26.32
CA SER A 69 -1.18 -6.45 -27.02
C SER A 69 -2.54 -6.86 -26.46
N LYS A 70 -3.55 -6.00 -26.61
CA LYS A 70 -4.92 -6.35 -26.21
C LYS A 70 -5.43 -7.56 -26.98
N GLU A 71 -5.11 -7.66 -28.26
CA GLU A 71 -5.52 -8.75 -29.15
C GLU A 71 -4.92 -10.09 -28.71
N ASP A 72 -3.64 -10.09 -28.33
CA ASP A 72 -2.97 -11.32 -27.89
C ASP A 72 -3.43 -11.75 -26.50
N LEU A 73 -3.64 -10.81 -25.58
CA LEU A 73 -4.25 -11.09 -24.29
C LEU A 73 -5.65 -11.71 -24.44
N SER A 74 -6.46 -11.20 -25.38
CA SER A 74 -7.82 -11.72 -25.61
C SER A 74 -7.82 -13.16 -26.13
N LYS A 75 -6.79 -13.56 -26.89
CA LYS A 75 -6.63 -14.95 -27.33
C LYS A 75 -6.21 -15.84 -26.16
N GLU A 76 -5.24 -15.38 -25.37
CA GLU A 76 -4.74 -16.12 -24.20
C GLU A 76 -5.87 -16.40 -23.21
N MET A 77 -6.75 -15.41 -22.96
CA MET A 77 -7.92 -15.55 -22.11
C MET A 77 -8.90 -16.63 -22.58
N GLN A 78 -9.01 -16.90 -23.89
CA GLN A 78 -9.89 -17.96 -24.41
C GLN A 78 -9.35 -19.36 -24.11
N ASP A 79 -8.03 -19.49 -23.95
CA ASP A 79 -7.38 -20.75 -23.65
C ASP A 79 -7.40 -21.08 -22.14
N TRP A 80 -7.66 -20.10 -21.27
CA TRP A 80 -7.70 -20.27 -19.82
C TRP A 80 -8.91 -21.10 -19.31
N ASP A 81 -10.00 -21.15 -20.06
CA ASP A 81 -11.19 -21.95 -19.71
C ASP A 81 -11.05 -23.45 -20.09
N ASN A 82 -9.92 -23.86 -20.70
CA ASN A 82 -9.71 -25.22 -21.21
C ASN A 82 -8.84 -26.13 -20.30
N GLU A 83 -8.54 -25.72 -19.06
CA GLU A 83 -7.92 -26.56 -18.00
C GLU A 83 -8.93 -26.96 -16.92
#